data_AF-A0A2J6J3H9-F1
#
_entry.id   AF-A0A2J6J3H9-F1
#
_cell.length_a   1.000
_cell.length_b   1.000
_cell.length_c   1.000
_cell.angle_alpha   90.00
_cell.angle_beta   90.00
_cell.angle_gamma   90.00
#
_symmetry.space_group_name_H-M   'P 1'
#
loop_
_entity.id
_entity.type
_entity.pdbx_description
1 polymer ?
#
loop_
_entity_poly.entity_id
_entity_poly.type
_entity_poly.pdbx_seq_one_letter_code
_entity_poly.pdbx_strand_id
1 'polypeptide(L)'
;MRHLDFQGMCELVGDGEVIWVENQTNHQQGRVTGCHNQLLEVNVEGHSETWEHEVCTEMTHGFKVDYEETLKHPHEYDSHLD
;
A
#
# COMPACT_ATOMS: atom_id res chain seq x y z
N MET A 1 0.36 -2.13 -10.41
CA MET A 1 -0.75 -2.53 -9.50
C MET A 1 -2.12 -2.39 -10.17
N ARG A 2 -3.13 -3.23 -9.88
CA ARG A 2 -4.51 -3.04 -10.41
C ARG A 2 -5.23 -1.93 -9.63
N HIS A 3 -6.29 -1.37 -10.22
CA HIS A 3 -7.02 -0.24 -9.63
C HIS A 3 -7.63 -0.54 -8.25
N LEU A 4 -8.17 -1.74 -8.04
CA LEU A 4 -8.74 -2.16 -6.75
C LEU A 4 -7.66 -2.30 -5.66
N ASP A 5 -6.52 -2.88 -6.01
CA ASP A 5 -5.38 -3.02 -5.10
C ASP A 5 -4.87 -1.62 -4.70
N PHE A 6 -4.82 -0.67 -5.64
CA PHE A 6 -4.47 0.73 -5.36
C PHE A 6 -5.46 1.36 -4.39
N GLN A 7 -6.76 1.23 -4.64
CA GLN A 7 -7.77 1.83 -3.77
C GLN A 7 -7.70 1.28 -2.34
N GLY A 8 -7.62 -0.05 -2.19
CA GLY A 8 -7.51 -0.69 -0.87
C GLY A 8 -6.24 -0.26 -0.12
N MET A 9 -5.10 -0.21 -0.81
CA MET A 9 -3.86 0.30 -0.23
C MET A 9 -4.00 1.75 0.24
N CYS A 10 -4.66 2.61 -0.54
CA CYS A 10 -4.84 4.01 -0.16
C CYS A 10 -5.75 4.18 1.06
N GLU A 11 -6.77 3.32 1.23
CA GLU A 11 -7.59 3.30 2.44
C GLU A 11 -6.75 2.89 3.67
N LEU A 12 -5.94 1.84 3.55
CA LEU A 12 -5.04 1.41 4.62
C LEU A 12 -4.01 2.49 5.00
N VAL A 13 -3.37 3.13 4.01
CA VAL A 13 -2.43 4.24 4.27
C VAL A 13 -3.16 5.41 4.94
N GLY A 14 -4.42 5.67 4.58
CA GLY A 14 -5.26 6.67 5.24
C GLY A 14 -5.60 6.36 6.70
N ASP A 15 -5.72 5.07 7.04
CA ASP A 15 -5.92 4.59 8.42
C ASP A 15 -4.63 4.62 9.25
N GLY A 16 -3.48 4.88 8.61
CA GLY A 16 -2.17 4.98 9.24
C GLY A 16 -1.31 3.73 9.09
N GLU A 17 -1.77 2.73 8.34
CA GLU A 17 -1.03 1.50 8.09
C GLU A 17 0.24 1.77 7.26
N VAL A 18 1.27 0.97 7.52
CA VAL A 18 2.57 1.10 6.85
C VAL A 18 2.65 0.13 5.69
N ILE A 19 2.60 0.68 4.48
CA ILE A 19 2.71 -0.10 3.24
C ILE A 19 4.01 0.23 2.52
N TRP A 20 4.69 -0.82 2.04
CA TRP A 20 5.90 -0.71 1.25
C TRP A 20 5.61 -1.11 -0.19
N VAL A 21 6.19 -0.37 -1.12
CA VAL A 21 6.07 -0.64 -2.55
C VAL A 21 7.44 -0.67 -3.19
N GLU A 22 7.57 -1.50 -4.20
CA GLU A 22 8.68 -1.51 -5.13
C GLU A 22 8.23 -0.92 -6.46
N ASN A 23 9.03 0.00 -6.99
CA ASN A 23 8.89 0.47 -8.36
C ASN A 23 9.58 -0.54 -9.29
N GLN A 24 8.81 -1.21 -10.15
CA GLN A 24 9.30 -2.25 -11.04
C GLN A 24 10.22 -1.73 -12.15
N THR A 25 10.26 -0.41 -12.39
CA THR A 25 11.07 0.18 -13.46
C THR A 25 12.53 0.36 -13.04
N ASN A 26 12.75 0.75 -11.79
CA ASN A 26 14.08 1.05 -11.25
C ASN A 26 14.46 0.16 -10.05
N HIS A 27 13.58 -0.77 -9.65
CA HIS A 27 13.69 -1.62 -8.47
C HIS A 27 13.95 -0.84 -7.17
N GLN A 28 13.52 0.42 -7.11
CA GLN A 28 13.58 1.19 -5.88
C GLN A 28 12.42 0.81 -4.98
N GLN A 29 12.70 0.83 -3.68
CA GLN A 29 11.76 0.45 -2.64
C GLN A 29 11.51 1.66 -1.76
N GLY A 30 10.25 1.85 -1.38
CA GLY A 30 9.90 2.96 -0.54
C GLY A 30 8.58 2.73 0.19
N ARG A 31 8.39 3.54 1.23
CA ARG A 31 7.20 3.49 2.07
C ARG A 31 6.13 4.41 1.48
N VAL A 32 4.93 3.89 1.24
CA VAL A 32 3.80 4.72 0.83
C VAL A 32 3.40 5.64 1.99
N THR A 33 3.36 6.94 1.72
CA THR A 33 2.94 7.98 2.67
C THR A 33 1.60 8.61 2.27
N GLY A 34 1.18 8.42 1.03
CA GLY A 34 -0.08 8.96 0.54
C GLY A 34 -0.43 8.47 -0.87
N CYS A 35 -1.65 8.76 -1.28
CA CYS A 35 -2.14 8.48 -2.62
C CYS A 35 -2.84 9.71 -3.19
N HIS A 36 -2.56 10.06 -4.44
CA HIS A 36 -3.19 11.20 -5.10
C HIS A 36 -3.36 10.97 -6.60
N ASN A 37 -4.59 11.08 -7.13
CA ASN A 37 -4.90 10.97 -8.56
C ASN A 37 -4.19 9.79 -9.27
N GLN A 38 -4.30 8.58 -8.73
CA GLN A 38 -3.64 7.36 -9.25
C GLN A 38 -2.11 7.33 -9.09
N LEU A 39 -1.54 8.30 -8.40
CA LEU A 39 -0.13 8.32 -8.02
C LEU A 39 0.05 7.93 -6.57
N LEU A 40 1.19 7.32 -6.28
CA LEU A 40 1.63 6.99 -4.93
C LEU A 40 2.68 7.99 -4.50
N GLU A 41 2.45 8.63 -3.36
CA GLU A 41 3.50 9.34 -2.66
C GLU A 41 4.28 8.35 -1.82
N VAL A 42 5.57 8.23 -2.12
CA VAL A 42 6.44 7.21 -1.56
C VAL A 42 7.66 7.88 -0.96
N ASN A 43 7.99 7.56 0.28
CA ASN A 43 9.23 7.97 0.92
C ASN A 43 10.34 6.95 0.64
N VAL A 44 11.37 7.40 -0.06
CA VAL A 44 12.55 6.62 -0.46
C VAL A 44 13.76 7.27 0.23
N GLU A 45 14.39 6.56 1.17
CA GLU A 45 15.57 7.04 1.89
C GLU A 45 15.43 8.45 2.51
N GLY A 46 14.22 8.83 2.95
CA GLY A 46 13.94 10.14 3.52
C GLY A 46 13.52 11.21 2.50
N HIS A 47 13.49 10.90 1.22
CA HIS A 47 12.98 11.75 0.16
C HIS A 47 11.56 11.34 -0.24
N SER A 48 10.66 12.31 -0.38
CA SER A 48 9.34 12.06 -0.94
C SER A 48 9.41 12.05 -2.46
N GLU A 49 9.00 10.95 -3.06
CA GLU A 49 8.85 10.74 -4.48
C GLU A 49 7.40 10.44 -4.83
N THR A 50 7.08 10.53 -6.13
CA THR A 50 5.75 10.23 -6.64
C THR A 50 5.86 9.20 -7.75
N TRP A 51 5.21 8.05 -7.58
CA TRP A 51 5.29 6.92 -8.51
C TRP A 51 3.91 6.61 -9.10
N GLU A 52 3.88 6.13 -10.34
CA GLU A 52 2.64 5.66 -10.96
C GLU A 52 2.24 4.30 -10.36
N HIS A 53 1.00 4.17 -9.91
CA HIS A 53 0.54 2.92 -9.29
C HIS A 53 0.69 1.71 -10.22
N GLU A 54 0.62 1.91 -11.54
CA GLU A 54 0.72 0.85 -12.54
C GLU A 54 2.08 0.15 -12.49
N VAL A 55 3.17 0.91 -12.30
CA VAL A 55 4.55 0.39 -12.23
C VAL A 55 4.97 -0.02 -10.83
N CYS A 56 4.12 0.22 -9.83
CA CYS A 56 4.38 -0.19 -8.46
C CYS A 56 3.81 -1.59 -8.18
N THR A 57 4.54 -2.32 -7.34
CA THR A 57 4.10 -3.58 -6.74
C THR A 57 4.25 -3.49 -5.23
N GLU A 58 3.22 -3.93 -4.52
CA GLU A 58 3.25 -3.98 -3.07
C GLU A 58 4.26 -5.02 -2.58
N MET A 59 5.09 -4.59 -1.64
CA MET A 59 6.05 -5.44 -0.94
C MET A 59 5.43 -5.95 0.36
N THR A 60 4.45 -6.82 0.23
CA THR A 60 4.01 -7.62 1.37
C THR A 60 5.07 -8.67 1.72
N HIS A 61 5.50 -8.70 2.98
CA HIS A 61 6.40 -9.70 3.57
C HIS A 61 5.81 -11.12 3.50
N GLY A 62 5.72 -11.71 2.31
CA GLY A 62 5.23 -13.07 2.07
C GLY A 62 3.71 -13.29 2.20
N PHE A 63 2.94 -12.27 2.57
CA PHE A 63 1.48 -12.34 2.70
C PHE A 63 0.82 -11.47 1.64
N LYS A 64 0.42 -12.06 0.51
CA LYS A 64 -0.38 -11.36 -0.49
C LYS A 64 -1.72 -10.97 0.17
N VAL A 65 -1.91 -9.69 0.48
CA VAL A 65 -3.16 -9.20 1.06
C VAL A 65 -4.24 -9.34 0.00
N ASP A 66 -5.26 -10.14 0.29
CA ASP A 66 -6.43 -10.27 -0.57
C ASP A 66 -7.41 -9.14 -0.24
N TYR A 67 -7.25 -8.02 -0.93
CA TYR A 67 -8.04 -6.81 -0.71
C TYR A 67 -9.54 -7.01 -0.95
N GLU A 68 -9.95 -8.03 -1.71
CA GLU A 68 -11.37 -8.39 -1.88
C GLU A 68 -11.99 -8.97 -0.60
N GLU A 69 -11.18 -9.60 0.26
CA GLU A 69 -11.60 -10.14 1.56
C GLU A 69 -11.54 -9.07 2.66
N THR A 70 -10.49 -8.24 2.69
CA THR A 70 -10.31 -7.17 3.68
C THR A 70 -11.41 -6.10 3.60
N LEU A 71 -11.90 -5.77 2.39
CA LEU A 71 -13.01 -4.82 2.21
C LEU A 71 -14.37 -5.35 2.68
N LYS A 72 -14.52 -6.66 2.89
CA LYS A 72 -15.77 -7.27 3.38
C LYS A 72 -15.85 -7.32 4.91
N HIS A 73 -14.72 -7.33 5.61
CA HIS A 73 -14.65 -7.56 7.06
C HIS A 73 -13.69 -6.56 7.75
N PRO A 74 -14.05 -5.27 7.86
CA PRO A 74 -13.16 -4.25 8.44
C PRO A 74 -12.89 -4.37 9.96
N HIS A 75 -13.41 -5.38 10.67
CA HIS A 75 -13.40 -5.42 12.14
C HIS A 75 -13.04 -6.76 12.80
N GLU A 76 -12.45 -7.74 12.10
CA GLU A 76 -12.20 -9.07 12.72
C GLU A 76 -10.76 -9.33 13.21
N TYR A 77 -9.89 -8.30 13.21
CA TYR A 77 -8.53 -8.40 13.78
C TYR A 77 -8.28 -7.48 14.98
N ASP A 78 -9.34 -7.07 15.69
CA ASP A 78 -9.21 -6.57 17.07
C ASP A 78 -9.36 -7.75 18.05
N SER A 79 -8.40 -8.68 18.03
CA SER A 79 -8.28 -9.63 19.13
C SER A 79 -7.52 -8.96 20.26
N HIS A 80 -8.19 -8.04 20.97
CA HIS A 80 -7.83 -7.73 22.35
C HIS A 80 -7.84 -9.05 23.13
N LEU A 81 -6.63 -9.53 23.46
CA LEU A 81 -6.43 -10.56 24.46
C LEU A 81 -6.87 -9.97 25.81
N ASP A 82 -8.03 -10.41 26.31
CA ASP A 82 -8.46 -10.27 27.70
C ASP A 82 -7.52 -11.03 28.66
#